data_AF-A0A7K5C669-F1
#
_entry.id   AF-A0A7K5C669-F1
#
_cell.length_a   1.000
_cell.length_b   1.000
_cell.length_c   1.000
_cell.angle_alpha   90.00
_cell.angle_beta   90.00
_cell.angle_gamma   90.00
#
_symmetry.space_group_name_H-M   'P 1'
#
loop_
_entity.id
_entity.type
_entity.pdbx_description
1 polymer ?
#
loop_
_entity_poly.entity_id
_entity_poly.type
_entity_poly.pdbx_seq_one_letter_code
_entity_poly.pdbx_strand_id
1 'polypeptide(L)'
;PCRSADIALVAGGNRKRWIIATENMQPGNSITNSPHISRMAVSASEGDAYPLGALPVGTLICNLESHPGKGAQYIRAAGTCGVLLRKVNGTAIVQLPSKRHMQVLETCVATVGRVSNVDHNKRVIGKAGRNRWLGKRPHTGLWHRKGGWAGRKIKPLPPMKSYVNLPRV
;
A
#
# COMPACT_ATOMS: atom_id res chain seq x y z
N PRO A 1 -4.60 3.85 17.17
CA PRO A 1 -4.35 2.49 17.72
C PRO A 1 -4.72 1.32 16.77
N CYS A 2 -5.74 1.46 15.90
CA CYS A 2 -6.28 0.35 15.11
C CYS A 2 -5.46 -0.06 13.87
N ARG A 3 -4.33 0.60 13.61
CA ARG A 3 -3.42 0.35 12.50
C ARG A 3 -2.01 0.79 12.87
N SER A 4 -1.00 0.36 12.11
CA SER A 4 0.40 0.75 12.33
C SER A 4 0.72 2.13 11.77
N ALA A 5 0.12 2.51 10.64
CA ALA A 5 0.33 3.79 9.97
C ALA A 5 -0.38 4.94 10.71
N ASP A 6 0.12 6.15 10.53
CA ASP A 6 -0.52 7.35 11.07
C ASP A 6 -1.65 7.83 10.15
N ILE A 7 -2.53 8.66 10.69
CA ILE A 7 -3.71 9.17 9.99
C ILE A 7 -3.64 10.70 9.90
N ALA A 8 -4.16 11.24 8.81
CA ALA A 8 -4.31 12.67 8.60
C ALA A 8 -5.79 13.05 8.50
N LEU A 9 -6.17 14.15 9.15
CA LEU A 9 -7.48 14.77 8.97
C LEU A 9 -7.38 15.73 7.78
N VAL A 10 -8.18 15.49 6.75
CA VAL A 10 -8.24 16.37 5.57
C VAL A 10 -9.63 16.96 5.44
N ALA A 11 -9.68 18.25 5.13
CA ALA A 11 -10.90 18.98 4.83
C ALA A 11 -10.89 19.43 3.36
N GLY A 12 -12.05 19.38 2.71
CA GLY A 12 -12.25 19.89 1.36
C GLY A 12 -13.69 20.33 1.17
N GLY A 13 -13.90 21.61 0.84
CA GLY A 13 -15.23 22.23 0.87
C GLY A 13 -15.88 22.04 2.24
N ASN A 14 -17.09 21.47 2.25
CA ASN A 14 -17.87 21.27 3.48
C ASN A 14 -17.68 19.88 4.14
N ARG A 15 -16.71 19.07 3.68
CA ARG A 15 -16.50 17.70 4.19
C ARG A 15 -15.13 17.53 4.83
N LYS A 16 -15.09 16.74 5.90
CA LYS A 16 -13.86 16.32 6.58
C LYS A 16 -13.79 14.80 6.57
N ARG A 17 -12.59 14.25 6.35
CA ARG A 17 -12.37 12.80 6.34
C ARG A 17 -10.99 12.44 6.89
N TRP A 18 -10.90 11.26 7.45
CA TRP A 18 -9.63 10.65 7.83
C TRP A 18 -9.05 9.89 6.63
N ILE A 19 -7.78 10.15 6.31
CA ILE A 19 -7.01 9.38 5.35
C ILE A 19 -5.76 8.80 6.01
N ILE A 20 -5.12 7.84 5.33
CA ILE A 20 -3.79 7.37 5.74
C ILE A 20 -2.78 8.46 5.37
N ALA A 21 -1.95 8.87 6.32
CA ALA A 21 -0.92 9.87 6.08
C ALA A 21 0.26 9.26 5.31
N THR A 22 0.86 10.03 4.40
CA THR A 22 2.13 9.70 3.75
C THR A 22 3.32 10.14 4.63
N GLU A 23 4.53 9.72 4.28
CA GLU A 23 5.77 9.90 5.05
C GLU A 23 6.03 11.37 5.43
N ASN A 24 5.98 12.29 4.48
CA ASN A 24 6.32 13.70 4.70
C ASN A 24 5.10 14.64 4.80
N MET A 25 3.91 14.10 5.10
CA MET A 25 2.69 14.91 5.17
C MET A 25 2.67 15.78 6.43
N GLN A 26 2.57 17.10 6.26
CA GLN A 26 2.51 18.07 7.37
C GLN A 26 1.15 18.80 7.42
N PRO A 27 0.74 19.33 8.60
CA PRO A 27 -0.44 20.18 8.71
C PRO A 27 -0.32 21.44 7.84
N GLY A 28 -1.37 21.75 7.08
CA GLY A 28 -1.39 22.89 6.14
C GLY A 28 -1.04 22.53 4.70
N ASN A 29 -0.53 21.33 4.43
CA ASN A 29 -0.27 20.87 3.06
C ASN A 29 -1.57 20.75 2.26
N SER A 30 -1.54 21.20 1.01
CA SER A 30 -2.62 20.99 0.04
C SER A 30 -2.36 19.70 -0.73
N ILE A 31 -3.34 18.80 -0.77
CA ILE A 31 -3.26 17.55 -1.53
C ILE A 31 -4.28 17.53 -2.67
N THR A 32 -3.89 16.93 -3.79
CA THR A 32 -4.73 16.84 -4.98
C THR A 32 -5.31 15.44 -5.15
N ASN A 33 -6.60 15.37 -5.47
CA ASN A 33 -7.26 14.12 -5.86
C ASN A 33 -7.86 14.33 -7.25
N SER A 34 -7.37 13.61 -8.25
CA SER A 34 -7.91 13.69 -9.62
C SER A 34 -8.21 12.30 -10.17
N PRO A 35 -9.39 12.08 -10.77
CA PRO A 35 -9.69 10.85 -11.50
C PRO A 35 -9.25 10.89 -12.97
N HIS A 36 -8.72 12.03 -13.46
CA HIS A 36 -8.45 12.23 -14.88
C HIS A 36 -7.13 11.57 -15.31
N ILE A 37 -7.16 10.87 -16.45
CA ILE A 37 -5.97 10.29 -17.09
C ILE A 37 -5.59 11.21 -18.25
N SER A 38 -4.57 12.04 -18.04
CA SER A 38 -3.98 12.88 -19.08
C SER A 38 -3.14 12.05 -20.05
N ARG A 39 -3.00 12.53 -21.29
CA ARG A 39 -2.08 11.92 -22.28
C ARG A 39 -0.62 11.97 -21.85
N MET A 40 -0.23 13.04 -21.17
CA MET A 40 1.10 13.20 -20.59
C MET A 40 1.10 12.79 -19.12
N ALA A 41 2.22 12.26 -18.63
CA ALA A 41 2.37 11.90 -17.23
C ALA A 41 2.37 13.15 -16.33
N VAL A 42 1.72 13.05 -15.18
CA VAL A 42 1.65 14.14 -14.20
C VAL A 42 2.85 14.07 -13.25
N SER A 43 3.50 15.20 -12.98
CA SER A 43 4.47 15.33 -11.89
C SER A 43 3.73 15.42 -10.56
N ALA A 44 3.43 14.26 -9.96
CA ALA A 44 2.66 14.18 -8.73
C ALA A 44 3.54 14.39 -7.49
N SER A 45 3.01 15.13 -6.52
CA SER A 45 3.64 15.31 -5.21
C SER A 45 3.23 14.20 -4.25
N GLU A 46 3.99 14.04 -3.17
CA GLU A 46 3.65 13.08 -2.13
C GLU A 46 2.29 13.42 -1.47
N GLY A 47 1.43 12.42 -1.32
CA GLY A 47 0.08 12.60 -0.77
C GLY A 47 -1.00 12.84 -1.83
N ASP A 48 -0.62 13.14 -3.07
CA ASP A 48 -1.58 13.25 -4.17
C ASP A 48 -2.12 11.87 -4.58
N ALA A 49 -3.38 11.83 -5.00
CA ALA A 49 -4.04 10.63 -5.49
C ALA A 49 -4.43 10.78 -6.97
N TYR A 50 -3.92 9.87 -7.78
CA TYR A 50 -4.13 9.83 -9.23
C TYR A 50 -4.39 8.39 -9.70
N PRO A 51 -5.00 8.20 -10.88
CA PRO A 51 -5.06 6.89 -11.52
C PRO A 51 -3.66 6.46 -11.96
N LEU A 52 -3.39 5.16 -11.96
CA LEU A 52 -2.09 4.62 -12.37
C LEU A 52 -1.72 5.02 -13.80
N GLY A 53 -2.71 5.17 -14.68
CA GLY A 53 -2.54 5.65 -16.05
C GLY A 53 -1.92 7.06 -16.14
N ALA A 54 -2.14 7.93 -15.15
CA ALA A 54 -1.62 9.30 -15.15
C ALA A 54 -0.20 9.43 -14.58
N LEU A 55 0.26 8.44 -13.80
CA LEU A 55 1.55 8.50 -13.10
C LEU A 55 2.73 8.07 -13.98
N PRO A 56 3.92 8.68 -13.86
CA PRO A 56 5.11 8.20 -14.54
C PRO A 56 5.54 6.82 -14.04
N VAL A 57 6.20 6.06 -14.91
CA VAL A 57 6.81 4.77 -14.55
C VAL A 57 7.93 5.00 -13.54
N GLY A 58 8.07 4.10 -12.57
CA GLY A 58 9.04 4.20 -11.47
C GLY A 58 8.53 4.96 -10.25
N THR A 59 7.32 5.52 -10.30
CA THR A 59 6.73 6.21 -9.15
C THR A 59 6.50 5.29 -7.96
N LEU A 60 6.81 5.80 -6.77
CA LEU A 60 6.46 5.17 -5.51
C LEU A 60 4.99 5.43 -5.20
N ILE A 61 4.26 4.37 -4.88
CA ILE A 61 2.82 4.44 -4.61
C ILE A 61 2.45 3.67 -3.34
N CYS A 62 1.37 4.11 -2.70
CA CYS A 62 0.71 3.43 -1.59
C CYS A 62 -0.82 3.47 -1.78
N ASN A 63 -1.56 2.78 -0.91
CA ASN A 63 -3.03 2.74 -0.93
C ASN A 63 -3.62 2.33 -2.30
N LEU A 64 -3.12 1.22 -2.85
CA LEU A 64 -3.50 0.74 -4.18
C LEU A 64 -4.89 0.05 -4.16
N GLU A 65 -5.74 0.41 -5.13
CA GLU A 65 -7.00 -0.27 -5.44
C GLU A 65 -6.79 -1.54 -6.28
N SER A 66 -7.62 -2.58 -6.07
CA SER A 66 -7.59 -3.77 -6.94
C SER A 66 -8.39 -3.61 -8.22
N HIS A 67 -9.53 -2.93 -8.13
CA HIS A 67 -10.41 -2.59 -9.22
C HIS A 67 -10.84 -1.13 -9.04
N PRO A 68 -11.13 -0.40 -10.12
CA PRO A 68 -11.53 1.00 -10.03
C PRO A 68 -12.73 1.18 -9.09
N GLY A 69 -12.59 2.06 -8.10
CA GLY A 69 -13.67 2.38 -7.15
C GLY A 69 -13.90 1.36 -6.04
N LYS A 70 -13.13 0.27 -5.98
CA LYS A 70 -13.21 -0.71 -4.89
C LYS A 70 -12.55 -0.22 -3.59
N GLY A 71 -11.83 0.90 -3.66
CA GLY A 71 -11.07 1.45 -2.54
C GLY A 71 -9.73 0.75 -2.31
N ALA A 72 -8.86 1.45 -1.59
CA ALA A 72 -7.50 1.00 -1.32
C ALA A 72 -7.48 -0.27 -0.44
N GLN A 73 -6.94 -1.35 -0.99
CA GLN A 73 -6.82 -2.64 -0.29
C GLN A 73 -5.36 -3.01 0.00
N TYR A 74 -4.45 -2.61 -0.89
CA TYR A 74 -3.03 -2.97 -0.83
C TYR A 74 -2.17 -1.79 -0.36
N ILE A 75 -0.99 -2.09 0.21
CA ILE A 75 0.05 -1.10 0.55
C ILE A 75 -0.46 -0.01 1.52
N ARG A 76 -1.02 -0.44 2.66
CA ARG A 76 -1.61 0.45 3.69
C ARG A 76 -0.86 0.47 5.02
N ALA A 77 0.16 -0.38 5.17
CA ALA A 77 0.87 -0.54 6.43
C ALA A 77 1.98 0.52 6.57
N ALA A 78 2.33 0.84 7.81
CA ALA A 78 3.39 1.80 8.13
C ALA A 78 4.67 1.55 7.33
N GLY A 79 5.22 2.60 6.72
CA GLY A 79 6.46 2.54 5.93
C GLY A 79 6.40 1.73 4.64
N THR A 80 5.22 1.22 4.22
CA THR A 80 5.13 0.44 2.98
C THR A 80 5.01 1.32 1.75
N CYS A 81 5.63 0.89 0.65
CA CYS A 81 5.49 1.48 -0.68
C CYS A 81 5.56 0.37 -1.74
N GLY A 82 4.90 0.60 -2.87
CA GLY A 82 5.05 -0.16 -4.10
C GLY A 82 5.64 0.71 -5.20
N VAL A 83 5.96 0.09 -6.32
CA VAL A 83 6.55 0.76 -7.49
C VAL A 83 5.70 0.47 -8.72
N LEU A 84 5.37 1.50 -9.49
CA LEU A 84 4.77 1.33 -10.81
C LEU A 84 5.84 0.91 -11.82
N LEU A 85 5.77 -0.30 -12.37
CA LEU A 85 6.83 -0.86 -13.22
C LEU A 85 6.67 -0.57 -14.70
N ARG A 86 5.46 -0.78 -15.25
CA ARG A 86 5.16 -0.54 -16.65
C ARG A 86 3.65 -0.49 -16.89
N LYS A 87 3.26 0.01 -18.05
CA LYS A 87 1.89 0.07 -18.54
C LYS A 87 1.78 -0.67 -19.87
N VAL A 88 0.74 -1.48 -20.03
CA VAL A 88 0.51 -2.31 -21.22
C VAL A 88 -1.00 -2.36 -21.47
N ASN A 89 -1.43 -1.95 -22.65
CA ASN A 89 -2.81 -2.10 -23.14
C ASN A 89 -3.90 -1.63 -22.15
N GLY A 90 -3.73 -0.45 -21.53
CA GLY A 90 -4.70 0.07 -20.56
C GLY A 90 -4.61 -0.57 -19.16
N THR A 91 -3.53 -1.31 -18.89
CA THR A 91 -3.27 -1.99 -17.61
C THR A 91 -1.91 -1.58 -17.06
N ALA A 92 -1.84 -1.43 -15.74
CA ALA A 92 -0.63 -1.09 -15.01
C ALA A 92 -0.10 -2.31 -14.25
N ILE A 93 1.22 -2.51 -14.29
CA ILE A 93 1.91 -3.54 -13.50
C ILE A 93 2.60 -2.85 -12.34
N VAL A 94 2.22 -3.25 -11.13
CA VAL A 94 2.74 -2.72 -9.86
C VAL A 94 3.53 -3.80 -9.14
N GLN A 95 4.66 -3.43 -8.55
CA GLN A 95 5.39 -4.26 -7.60
C GLN A 95 4.90 -3.99 -6.18
N LEU A 96 4.42 -5.03 -5.50
CA LEU A 96 4.01 -4.97 -4.11
C LEU A 96 5.23 -4.98 -3.15
N PRO A 97 5.07 -4.59 -1.87
CA PRO A 97 6.14 -4.67 -0.86
C PRO A 97 6.75 -6.07 -0.69
N SER A 98 5.98 -7.13 -1.01
CA SER A 98 6.44 -8.52 -1.02
C SER A 98 7.29 -8.89 -2.24
N LYS A 99 7.62 -7.92 -3.10
CA LYS A 99 8.25 -8.05 -4.42
C LYS A 99 7.43 -8.80 -5.46
N ARG A 100 6.22 -9.27 -5.12
CA ARG A 100 5.29 -9.88 -6.08
C ARG A 100 4.72 -8.83 -7.02
N HIS A 101 4.62 -9.16 -8.30
CA HIS A 101 3.99 -8.30 -9.31
C HIS A 101 2.47 -8.50 -9.35
N MET A 102 1.76 -7.41 -9.58
CA MET A 102 0.30 -7.36 -9.68
C MET A 102 -0.10 -6.50 -10.88
N GLN A 103 -1.00 -7.02 -11.71
CA GLN A 103 -1.57 -6.31 -12.86
C GLN A 103 -2.98 -5.81 -12.50
N VAL A 104 -3.23 -4.53 -12.74
CA VAL A 104 -4.48 -3.81 -12.47
C VAL A 104 -4.83 -2.89 -13.63
N LEU A 105 -6.06 -2.41 -13.68
CA LEU A 105 -6.47 -1.42 -14.69
C LEU A 105 -5.78 -0.06 -14.44
N GLU A 106 -5.48 0.67 -15.51
CA GLU A 106 -4.88 2.02 -15.40
C GLU A 106 -5.80 3.05 -14.72
N THR A 107 -7.10 2.77 -14.70
CA THR A 107 -8.14 3.57 -14.03
C THR A 107 -8.19 3.36 -12.51
N CYS A 108 -7.49 2.37 -11.97
CA CYS A 108 -7.36 2.21 -10.52
C CYS A 108 -6.59 3.39 -9.92
N VAL A 109 -7.07 3.90 -8.80
CA VAL A 109 -6.43 5.02 -8.08
C VAL A 109 -5.34 4.50 -7.14
N ALA A 110 -4.27 5.27 -7.02
CA ALA A 110 -3.24 5.07 -6.00
C ALA A 110 -2.78 6.44 -5.45
N THR A 111 -2.27 6.43 -4.22
CA THR A 111 -1.65 7.62 -3.61
C THR A 111 -0.15 7.58 -3.87
N VAL A 112 0.43 8.72 -4.23
CA VAL A 112 1.87 8.83 -4.49
C VAL A 112 2.65 8.97 -3.18
N GLY A 113 3.75 8.23 -3.09
CA GLY A 113 4.66 8.23 -1.95
C GLY A 113 4.62 6.95 -1.10
N ARG A 114 5.28 7.03 0.06
CA ARG A 114 5.33 5.97 1.08
C ARG A 114 4.33 6.28 2.20
N VAL A 115 3.83 5.24 2.85
CA VAL A 115 3.00 5.40 4.06
C VAL A 115 3.85 5.92 5.24
N SER A 116 3.24 6.79 6.05
CA SER A 116 3.81 7.32 7.31
C SER A 116 4.33 6.25 8.28
N ASN A 117 5.07 6.72 9.30
CA ASN A 117 5.66 5.89 10.37
C ASN A 117 6.66 4.86 9.84
N VAL A 118 7.71 5.32 9.15
CA VAL A 118 8.69 4.44 8.49
C VAL A 118 9.48 3.60 9.50
N ASP A 119 9.80 4.18 10.65
CA ASP A 119 10.58 3.50 11.71
C ASP A 119 9.74 2.58 12.61
N HIS A 120 8.49 2.30 12.24
CA HIS A 120 7.63 1.37 12.98
C HIS A 120 8.28 0.00 13.19
N ASN A 121 9.10 -0.46 12.24
CA ASN A 121 9.83 -1.72 12.30
C ASN A 121 10.99 -1.73 13.31
N LYS A 122 11.58 -0.57 13.63
CA LYS A 122 12.70 -0.42 14.58
C LYS A 122 12.23 -0.34 16.03
N ARG A 123 10.92 -0.27 16.27
CA ARG A 123 10.35 -0.13 17.62
C ARG A 123 10.66 -1.34 18.49
N VAL A 124 11.32 -1.10 19.63
CA VAL A 124 11.59 -2.12 20.65
C VAL A 124 10.41 -2.26 21.62
N ILE A 125 9.94 -3.50 21.83
CA ILE A 125 8.81 -3.78 22.74
C ILE A 125 9.24 -3.66 24.22
N GLY A 126 10.48 -4.03 24.54
CA GLY A 126 11.07 -3.89 25.87
C GLY A 126 10.58 -4.92 26.89
N LYS A 127 9.30 -4.84 27.30
CA LYS A 127 8.71 -5.72 28.33
C LYS A 127 7.50 -6.50 27.83
N ALA A 128 7.27 -7.68 28.39
CA ALA A 128 6.10 -8.51 28.09
C ALA A 128 4.76 -7.78 28.32
N GLY A 129 4.68 -6.90 29.33
CA GLY A 129 3.50 -6.10 29.60
C GLY A 129 3.06 -5.21 28.43
N ARG A 130 3.99 -4.73 27.60
CA ARG A 130 3.64 -3.91 26.42
C ARG A 130 2.89 -4.73 25.37
N ASN A 131 3.19 -6.03 25.23
CA ASN A 131 2.40 -6.92 24.37
C ASN A 131 0.97 -7.09 24.88
N ARG A 132 0.77 -7.13 26.20
CA ARG A 132 -0.55 -7.20 26.81
C ARG A 132 -1.36 -5.92 26.54
N TRP A 133 -0.73 -4.75 26.60
CA TRP A 133 -1.37 -3.47 26.20
C TRP A 133 -1.76 -3.44 24.72
N LEU A 134 -1.02 -4.12 23.85
CA LEU A 134 -1.36 -4.30 22.44
C LEU A 134 -2.41 -5.40 22.20
N GLY A 135 -2.97 -6.02 23.25
CA GLY A 135 -3.97 -7.08 23.13
C GLY A 135 -3.42 -8.44 22.72
N LYS A 136 -2.10 -8.66 22.75
CA LYS A 136 -1.47 -9.93 22.38
C LYS A 136 -1.28 -10.82 23.61
N ARG A 137 -1.89 -12.01 23.58
CA ARG A 137 -1.72 -13.06 24.61
C ARG A 137 -0.39 -13.81 24.42
N PRO A 138 0.19 -14.40 25.48
CA PRO A 138 1.32 -15.32 25.32
C PRO A 138 0.93 -16.55 24.50
N HIS A 139 1.91 -17.18 23.86
CA HIS A 139 1.72 -18.45 23.18
C HIS A 139 1.47 -19.60 24.18
N THR A 140 0.89 -20.71 23.71
CA THR A 140 0.72 -21.91 24.52
C THR A 140 2.05 -22.45 25.02
N GLY A 141 2.07 -23.01 26.23
CA GLY A 141 3.23 -23.71 26.80
C GLY A 141 3.41 -25.13 26.26
N LEU A 142 2.47 -25.63 25.43
CA LEU A 142 2.56 -26.96 24.84
C LEU A 142 3.76 -27.05 23.90
N TRP A 143 4.67 -27.97 24.21
CA TRP A 143 5.82 -28.25 23.38
C TRP A 143 5.40 -29.03 22.11
N HIS A 144 5.90 -28.60 20.95
CA HIS A 144 5.65 -29.26 19.68
C HIS A 144 6.98 -29.58 18.99
N ARG A 145 7.16 -30.82 18.54
CA ARG A 145 8.30 -31.21 17.69
C ARG A 145 8.16 -30.53 16.33
N LYS A 146 9.23 -29.88 15.85
CA LYS A 146 9.26 -29.32 14.48
C LYS A 146 9.11 -30.43 13.45
N GLY A 147 8.21 -30.25 12.49
CA GLY A 147 8.01 -31.18 11.36
C GLY A 147 8.80 -30.78 10.11
N GLY A 148 8.62 -31.53 9.02
CA GLY A 148 9.31 -31.26 7.73
C GLY A 148 8.95 -29.92 7.06
N TRP A 149 7.87 -29.26 7.52
CA TRP A 149 7.52 -27.89 7.11
C TRP A 149 8.50 -26.85 7.66
N ALA A 150 9.14 -27.14 8.81
CA ALA A 150 10.13 -26.27 9.40
C ALA A 150 11.44 -26.30 8.57
N GLY A 151 12.23 -25.24 8.69
CA GLY A 151 13.45 -25.04 7.91
C GLY A 151 13.24 -24.06 6.75
N ARG A 152 14.36 -23.53 6.24
CA ARG A 152 14.36 -22.51 5.19
C ARG A 152 13.84 -23.12 3.88
N LYS A 153 12.78 -22.54 3.31
CA LYS A 153 12.26 -22.91 1.99
C LYS A 153 12.59 -21.80 0.99
N ILE A 154 13.52 -22.05 0.09
CA ILE A 154 13.85 -21.12 -1.00
C ILE A 154 12.89 -21.45 -2.15
N LYS A 155 11.92 -20.56 -2.39
CA LYS A 155 10.94 -20.70 -3.46
C LYS A 155 11.18 -19.62 -4.50
N PRO A 156 10.94 -19.90 -5.80
CA PRO A 156 10.90 -18.85 -6.81
C PRO A 156 9.78 -17.85 -6.49
N LEU A 157 9.89 -16.64 -7.04
CA LEU A 157 8.83 -15.64 -6.91
C LEU A 157 7.52 -16.21 -7.51
N PRO A 158 6.38 -16.08 -6.80
CA PRO A 158 5.11 -16.53 -7.34
C PRO A 158 4.76 -15.73 -8.59
N PRO A 159 3.99 -16.32 -9.52
CA PRO A 159 3.60 -15.63 -10.75
C PRO A 159 2.80 -14.35 -10.44
N MET A 160 2.85 -13.44 -11.41
CA MET A 160 2.13 -12.18 -11.38
C MET A 160 0.64 -12.44 -11.18
N LYS A 161 0.03 -11.68 -10.27
CA LYS A 161 -1.42 -11.75 -10.04
C LYS A 161 -2.12 -10.75 -10.96
N SER A 162 -3.01 -11.21 -11.84
CA SER A 162 -3.81 -10.32 -12.69
C SER A 162 -5.23 -10.17 -12.16
N TYR A 163 -5.72 -8.93 -12.16
CA TYR A 163 -7.11 -8.56 -11.86
C TYR A 163 -7.87 -8.11 -13.11
N VAL A 164 -7.25 -8.25 -14.29
CA VAL A 164 -7.84 -7.87 -15.56
C VAL A 164 -8.57 -9.09 -16.12
N ASN A 165 -9.87 -8.96 -16.32
CA ASN A 165 -10.64 -9.97 -17.04
C ASN A 165 -10.43 -9.74 -18.53
N LEU A 166 -9.78 -10.68 -19.21
CA LEU A 166 -9.72 -10.66 -20.67
C LEU A 166 -11.15 -10.84 -21.21
N PRO A 167 -11.57 -10.07 -22.23
CA PRO A 167 -12.82 -10.37 -22.91
C PRO A 167 -12.74 -11.81 -23.42
N ARG A 168 -13.76 -12.62 -23.10
CA ARG A 168 -13.87 -13.96 -23.67
C ARG A 168 -14.15 -13.77 -25.16
N VAL A 169 -13.24 -14.26 -26.00
CA VAL A 169 -13.45 -14.40 -27.45
C VAL A 169 -14.54 -15.44 -27.67
#